data_AF-A0A964YFI9-F1
#
_entry.id   AF-A0A964YFI9-F1
#
_cell.length_a   1.000
_cell.length_b   1.000
_cell.length_c   1.000
_cell.angle_alpha   90.00
_cell.angle_beta   90.00
_cell.angle_gamma   90.00
#
_symmetry.space_group_name_H-M   'P 1'
#
loop_
_entity.id
_entity.type
_entity.pdbx_description
1 polymer ?
#
loop_
_entity_poly.entity_id
_entity_poly.type
_entity_poly.pdbx_seq_one_letter_code
_entity_poly.pdbx_strand_id
1 'polypeptide(L)'
;MRVPLDYYRILGLPIQATPEQLHQAYRDRALQRPRRDYSEVAISARKQLLDLAFQTLSSPEQRRFYNSTFLAKPYDLAPDQTSSNVILGRERPLTEAHAPSIDIDPPQLIGALLILHELGEYELVLKLGYPSIRSTIVSSTERSPRDVIQRADLVLTIALAYLELGREQWQQMQYENAASSLEHGQVLLQQENSFVNVRDEIQSDIYRLRPYQILELLSLPSSQRQHRQKGLQLIQSMLKERGGIEGKGNDHSGLNTDDFIRFIHQIRDYLSTEEQQILFESESRRPSPVAAYLAACALLSKGFTQRQPRFIVQARQFLTRLGTRQDMYLELSICALLLGQTEEVDQSLQLSQDEGPLAFIREHSHNSPDLLPGLCLYTERWLQDEIFPHFADLVNHRASLKDYFADSQVQAYLDALPSLRTPLETGFTPSVAPIQSNSGLMVVRESEPTITRPFPHDSFPISTSPAPRQTKDGFASPQSVMLSTGGKQTEILPVTSAVRVSQ
;
A
#
# COMPACT_ATOMS: atom_id res chain seq x y z
N MET A 1 32.65 2.30 -24.78
CA MET A 1 31.62 3.10 -24.09
C MET A 1 32.04 3.26 -22.64
N ARG A 2 31.80 4.41 -21.99
CA ARG A 2 32.09 4.58 -20.56
C ARG A 2 30.90 4.20 -19.70
N VAL A 3 31.14 3.42 -18.65
CA VAL A 3 30.15 3.04 -17.64
C VAL A 3 30.66 3.45 -16.26
N PRO A 4 29.82 4.03 -15.36
CA PRO A 4 30.24 4.42 -14.01
C PRO A 4 30.35 3.20 -13.10
N LEU A 5 31.38 2.40 -13.37
CA LEU A 5 31.83 1.25 -12.63
C LEU A 5 33.33 1.37 -12.41
N ASP A 6 33.82 0.67 -11.40
CA ASP A 6 35.24 0.48 -11.14
C ASP A 6 35.53 -0.97 -10.73
N TYR A 7 36.80 -1.39 -10.84
CA TYR A 7 37.18 -2.78 -10.62
C TYR A 7 36.96 -3.24 -9.17
N TYR A 8 36.99 -2.33 -8.20
CA TYR A 8 36.71 -2.67 -6.81
C TYR A 8 35.21 -2.91 -6.61
N ARG A 9 34.34 -2.05 -7.16
CA ARG A 9 32.88 -2.25 -7.17
C ARG A 9 32.44 -3.50 -7.93
N ILE A 10 33.11 -3.80 -9.05
CA ILE A 10 32.90 -5.03 -9.83
C ILE A 10 33.21 -6.30 -9.02
N LEU A 11 34.10 -6.23 -8.03
CA LEU A 11 34.37 -7.33 -7.11
C LEU A 11 33.68 -7.20 -5.74
N GLY A 12 33.07 -6.05 -5.44
CA GLY A 12 32.42 -5.80 -4.15
C GLY A 12 33.40 -5.53 -3.02
N LEU A 13 34.54 -4.92 -3.33
CA LEU A 13 35.63 -4.71 -2.39
C LEU A 13 35.87 -3.21 -2.15
N PRO A 14 36.40 -2.83 -0.97
CA PRO A 14 37.00 -1.52 -0.79
C PRO A 14 38.39 -1.45 -1.43
N ILE A 15 38.89 -0.24 -1.70
CA ILE A 15 40.20 0.00 -2.33
C ILE A 15 41.35 -0.59 -1.49
N GLN A 16 41.19 -0.66 -0.17
CA GLN A 16 42.16 -1.18 0.79
C GLN A 16 42.19 -2.70 0.90
N ALA A 17 41.37 -3.44 0.12
CA ALA A 17 41.25 -4.90 0.24
C ALA A 17 42.59 -5.64 0.06
N THR A 18 42.81 -6.65 0.90
CA THR A 18 44.01 -7.51 0.83
C THR A 18 43.96 -8.45 -0.38
N PRO A 19 45.10 -9.01 -0.82
CA PRO A 19 45.11 -10.00 -1.90
C PRO A 19 44.23 -11.22 -1.61
N GLU A 20 44.18 -11.67 -0.37
CA GLU A 20 43.34 -12.80 0.06
C GLU A 20 41.85 -12.47 -0.07
N GLN A 21 41.43 -11.30 0.41
CA GLN A 21 40.06 -10.80 0.25
C GLN A 21 39.68 -10.66 -1.22
N LEU A 22 40.63 -10.25 -2.06
CA LEU A 22 40.44 -10.13 -3.50
C LEU A 22 40.19 -11.48 -4.18
N HIS A 23 40.97 -12.51 -3.85
CA HIS A 23 40.75 -13.86 -4.36
C HIS A 23 39.43 -14.45 -3.87
N GLN A 24 39.09 -14.22 -2.60
CA GLN A 24 37.85 -14.70 -2.02
C GLN A 24 36.63 -14.04 -2.69
N ALA A 25 36.60 -12.72 -2.79
CA ALA A 25 35.49 -11.99 -3.40
C ALA A 25 35.29 -12.34 -4.89
N TYR A 26 36.38 -12.52 -5.65
CA TYR A 26 36.28 -12.99 -7.03
C TYR A 26 35.68 -14.40 -7.11
N ARG A 27 36.11 -15.34 -6.25
CA ARG A 27 35.52 -16.68 -6.18
C ARG A 27 34.03 -16.62 -5.86
N ASP A 28 33.64 -15.82 -4.87
CA ASP A 28 32.24 -15.70 -4.44
C ASP A 28 31.37 -15.08 -5.54
N ARG A 29 31.83 -13.99 -6.18
CA ARG A 29 31.16 -13.34 -7.32
C ARG A 29 31.05 -14.25 -8.54
N ALA A 30 32.04 -15.11 -8.78
CA ALA A 30 32.03 -16.08 -9.88
C ALA A 30 31.08 -17.27 -9.62
N LEU A 31 30.88 -17.64 -8.35
CA LEU A 31 29.91 -18.66 -7.94
C LEU A 31 28.47 -18.13 -7.98
N GLN A 32 28.27 -16.84 -7.71
CA GLN A 32 26.98 -16.18 -7.83
C GLN A 32 26.54 -16.15 -9.31
N ARG A 33 25.48 -16.91 -9.62
CA ARG A 33 24.90 -16.95 -10.97
C ARG A 33 23.72 -15.96 -11.08
N PRO A 34 23.62 -15.22 -12.19
CA PRO A 34 22.43 -14.45 -12.53
C PRO A 34 21.17 -15.34 -12.62
N ARG A 35 19.98 -14.72 -12.73
CA ARG A 35 18.71 -15.43 -12.97
C ARG A 35 18.84 -16.43 -14.13
N ARG A 36 18.10 -17.54 -14.04
CA ARG A 36 18.14 -18.62 -15.06
C ARG A 36 17.65 -18.19 -16.44
N ASP A 37 16.92 -17.07 -16.50
CA ASP A 37 16.37 -16.52 -17.74
C ASP A 37 17.43 -15.86 -18.63
N TYR A 38 18.63 -15.58 -18.11
CA TYR A 38 19.73 -15.00 -18.87
C TYR A 38 20.42 -16.01 -19.79
N SER A 39 20.84 -15.53 -20.95
CA SER A 39 21.64 -16.33 -21.88
C SER A 39 23.08 -16.53 -21.42
N GLU A 40 23.75 -17.56 -21.97
CA GLU A 40 25.19 -17.77 -21.80
C GLU A 40 26.04 -16.60 -22.34
N VAL A 41 25.51 -15.81 -23.28
CA VAL A 41 26.19 -14.60 -23.79
C VAL A 41 26.26 -13.53 -22.70
N ALA A 42 25.16 -13.32 -21.98
CA ALA A 42 25.13 -12.37 -20.86
C ALA A 42 26.01 -12.84 -19.69
N ILE A 43 25.93 -14.14 -19.35
CA ILE A 43 26.73 -14.74 -18.27
C ILE A 43 28.23 -14.64 -18.58
N SER A 44 28.63 -14.93 -19.82
CA SER A 44 30.03 -14.82 -20.25
C SER A 44 30.53 -13.37 -20.27
N ALA A 45 29.70 -12.41 -20.72
CA ALA A 45 30.05 -10.99 -20.68
C ALA A 45 30.25 -10.47 -19.24
N ARG A 46 29.39 -10.88 -18.30
CA ARG A 46 29.56 -10.58 -16.87
C ARG A 46 30.88 -11.17 -16.36
N LYS A 47 31.15 -12.43 -16.66
CA LYS A 47 32.38 -13.11 -16.23
C LYS A 47 33.63 -12.43 -16.77
N GLN A 48 33.65 -12.02 -18.03
CA GLN A 48 34.77 -11.30 -18.62
C GLN A 48 35.14 -10.04 -17.83
N LEU A 49 34.14 -9.28 -17.36
CA LEU A 49 34.38 -8.09 -16.54
C LEU A 49 34.91 -8.43 -15.15
N LEU A 50 34.42 -9.51 -14.53
CA LEU A 50 34.96 -10.02 -13.25
C LEU A 50 36.42 -10.47 -13.40
N ASP A 51 36.72 -11.23 -14.45
CA ASP A 51 38.06 -11.73 -14.75
C ASP A 51 39.02 -10.57 -14.99
N LEU A 52 38.60 -9.55 -15.75
CA LEU A 52 39.39 -8.37 -16.06
C LEU A 52 39.65 -7.50 -14.82
N ALA A 53 38.64 -7.32 -13.96
CA ALA A 53 38.80 -6.64 -12.68
C ALA A 53 39.78 -7.39 -11.76
N PHE A 54 39.64 -8.71 -11.66
CA PHE A 54 40.52 -9.55 -10.84
C PHE A 54 41.96 -9.55 -11.35
N GLN A 55 42.19 -9.69 -12.66
CA GLN A 55 43.53 -9.66 -13.26
C GLN A 55 44.23 -8.33 -12.98
N THR A 56 43.53 -7.21 -13.22
CA THR A 56 44.08 -5.87 -13.03
C THR A 56 44.44 -5.59 -11.56
N LEU A 57 43.58 -6.02 -10.63
CA LEU A 57 43.78 -5.77 -9.20
C LEU A 57 44.71 -6.80 -8.53
N SER A 58 44.92 -7.98 -9.12
CA SER A 58 45.83 -9.00 -8.59
C SER A 58 47.30 -8.67 -8.84
N SER A 59 47.62 -8.01 -9.96
CA SER A 59 48.99 -7.56 -10.25
C SER A 59 49.33 -6.29 -9.47
N PRO A 60 50.38 -6.28 -8.62
CA PRO A 60 50.75 -5.10 -7.84
C PRO A 60 51.03 -3.86 -8.68
N GLU A 61 51.65 -4.04 -9.86
CA GLU A 61 51.98 -2.95 -10.78
C GLU A 61 50.72 -2.40 -11.45
N GLN A 62 49.86 -3.27 -11.98
CA GLN A 62 48.60 -2.86 -12.62
C GLN A 62 47.63 -2.24 -11.62
N ARG A 63 47.54 -2.78 -10.40
CA ARG A 63 46.74 -2.21 -9.31
C ARG A 63 47.24 -0.81 -8.92
N ARG A 64 48.56 -0.61 -8.82
CA ARG A 64 49.14 0.72 -8.54
C ARG A 64 48.82 1.72 -9.66
N PHE A 65 49.00 1.32 -10.91
CA PHE A 65 48.68 2.16 -12.07
C PHE A 65 47.19 2.48 -12.17
N TYR A 66 46.34 1.47 -11.94
CA TYR A 66 44.90 1.66 -11.88
C TYR A 66 44.52 2.63 -10.76
N ASN A 67 45.06 2.44 -9.55
CA ASN A 67 44.80 3.29 -8.40
C ASN A 67 45.27 4.74 -8.63
N SER A 68 46.43 4.95 -9.26
CA SER A 68 46.90 6.31 -9.55
C SER A 68 45.97 7.00 -10.55
N THR A 69 45.51 6.30 -11.59
CA THR A 69 44.55 6.82 -12.57
C THR A 69 43.18 7.06 -11.94
N PHE A 70 42.73 6.15 -11.08
CA PHE A 70 41.46 6.20 -10.36
C PHE A 70 41.40 7.39 -9.39
N LEU A 71 42.50 7.65 -8.65
CA LEU A 71 42.62 8.77 -7.70
C LEU A 71 42.95 10.12 -8.37
N ALA A 72 43.52 10.12 -9.58
CA ALA A 72 43.81 11.35 -10.33
C ALA A 72 42.57 11.97 -10.98
N LYS A 73 41.61 11.15 -11.41
CA LYS A 73 40.36 11.59 -12.07
C LYS A 73 39.52 12.64 -11.32
N PRO A 74 39.40 12.67 -9.98
CA PRO A 74 38.69 13.76 -9.29
C PRO A 74 39.39 15.14 -9.36
N TYR A 75 40.64 15.22 -9.85
CA TYR A 75 41.42 16.47 -9.87
C TYR A 75 41.68 17.05 -11.28
N ASP A 76 41.24 16.37 -12.35
CA ASP A 76 41.57 16.74 -13.75
C ASP A 76 40.51 17.60 -14.48
N LEU A 77 39.62 18.29 -13.76
CA LEU A 77 38.80 19.36 -14.34
C LEU A 77 39.17 20.71 -13.68
N ALA A 78 39.69 21.61 -14.52
CA ALA A 78 40.31 22.89 -14.20
C ALA A 78 39.42 23.84 -13.35
N PRO A 79 40.03 24.79 -12.63
CA PRO A 79 39.32 25.73 -11.78
C PRO A 79 38.74 26.86 -12.63
N ASP A 80 37.42 26.96 -12.70
CA ASP A 80 36.81 28.23 -13.07
C ASP A 80 35.61 28.56 -12.16
N GLN A 81 35.87 29.57 -11.33
CA GLN A 81 34.96 30.59 -10.82
C GLN A 81 33.95 30.19 -9.73
N THR A 82 34.43 30.35 -8.49
CA THR A 82 33.86 31.21 -7.44
C THR A 82 32.34 31.22 -7.29
N SER A 83 31.85 30.61 -6.21
CA SER A 83 31.19 31.35 -5.11
C SER A 83 30.95 30.44 -3.91
N SER A 84 31.51 30.88 -2.80
CA SER A 84 31.47 30.33 -1.45
C SER A 84 30.05 30.02 -0.99
N ASN A 85 29.86 28.82 -0.44
CA ASN A 85 28.94 28.60 0.69
C ASN A 85 29.33 27.31 1.41
N VAL A 86 30.20 27.46 2.40
CA VAL A 86 30.38 26.49 3.48
C VAL A 86 29.23 26.69 4.45
N ILE A 87 28.24 25.79 4.44
CA ILE A 87 27.32 25.59 5.56
C ILE A 87 27.18 24.08 5.80
N LEU A 88 27.31 23.72 7.08
CA LEU A 88 27.32 22.40 7.70
C LEU A 88 26.24 21.42 7.22
N GLY A 89 26.65 20.15 7.10
CA GLY A 89 25.84 19.02 7.55
C GLY A 89 24.70 18.56 6.63
N ARG A 90 24.96 18.38 5.33
CA ARG A 90 24.12 17.52 4.48
C ARG A 90 24.97 16.97 3.34
N GLU A 91 25.21 15.67 3.35
CA GLU A 91 25.80 14.95 2.22
C GLU A 91 24.89 15.16 1.01
N ARG A 92 25.28 16.08 0.11
CA ARG A 92 24.68 16.16 -1.23
C ARG A 92 25.26 15.00 -2.05
N PRO A 93 24.44 14.28 -2.82
CA PRO A 93 24.95 13.23 -3.69
C PRO A 93 25.95 13.83 -4.67
N LEU A 94 27.13 13.21 -4.77
CA LEU A 94 28.18 13.58 -5.71
C LEU A 94 27.57 13.62 -7.12
N THR A 95 27.55 14.81 -7.73
CA THR A 95 27.16 15.01 -9.14
C THR A 95 27.84 13.99 -10.05
N GLU A 96 27.04 13.37 -10.95
CA GLU A 96 27.37 12.27 -11.88
C GLU A 96 28.72 12.36 -12.63
N ALA A 97 29.30 13.56 -12.74
CA ALA A 97 30.60 13.82 -13.37
C ALA A 97 31.83 13.27 -12.61
N HIS A 98 31.68 12.86 -11.35
CA HIS A 98 32.79 12.44 -10.48
C HIS A 98 32.83 10.93 -10.19
N ALA A 99 31.90 10.15 -10.74
CA ALA A 99 31.88 8.72 -10.52
C ALA A 99 33.00 8.03 -11.32
N PRO A 100 33.83 7.17 -10.69
CA PRO A 100 34.85 6.43 -11.42
C PRO A 100 34.20 5.56 -12.49
N SER A 101 34.79 5.59 -13.69
CA SER A 101 34.26 4.90 -14.86
C SER A 101 35.31 4.01 -15.52
N ILE A 102 34.85 2.89 -16.06
CA ILE A 102 35.62 2.01 -16.95
C ILE A 102 35.15 2.14 -18.39
N ASP A 103 36.08 1.94 -19.32
CA ASP A 103 35.78 1.80 -20.74
C ASP A 103 35.46 0.32 -21.02
N ILE A 104 34.29 0.07 -21.61
CA ILE A 104 33.84 -1.26 -22.00
C ILE A 104 33.58 -1.33 -23.51
N ASP A 105 33.74 -2.53 -24.06
CA ASP A 105 33.37 -2.83 -25.44
C ASP A 105 31.84 -3.02 -25.56
N PRO A 106 31.22 -2.75 -26.73
CA PRO A 106 29.78 -2.96 -26.94
C PRO A 106 29.24 -4.34 -26.48
N PRO A 107 29.90 -5.49 -26.77
CA PRO A 107 29.42 -6.80 -26.30
C PRO A 107 29.50 -6.99 -24.78
N GLN A 108 30.30 -6.19 -24.06
CA GLN A 108 30.42 -6.25 -22.60
C GLN A 108 29.31 -5.45 -21.88
N LEU A 109 28.51 -4.67 -22.62
CA LEU A 109 27.47 -3.81 -22.05
C LEU A 109 26.49 -4.60 -21.17
N ILE A 110 25.99 -5.75 -21.65
CA ILE A 110 25.07 -6.58 -20.87
C ILE A 110 25.71 -7.07 -19.56
N GLY A 111 26.99 -7.43 -19.59
CA GLY A 111 27.74 -7.81 -18.41
C GLY A 111 27.86 -6.66 -17.41
N ALA A 112 28.10 -5.43 -17.89
CA ALA A 112 28.18 -4.25 -17.05
C ALA A 112 26.81 -3.90 -16.43
N LEU A 113 25.72 -3.99 -17.20
CA LEU A 113 24.37 -3.77 -16.72
C LEU A 113 23.95 -4.80 -15.66
N LEU A 114 24.32 -6.08 -15.84
CA LEU A 114 24.13 -7.12 -14.83
C LEU A 114 24.83 -6.78 -13.52
N ILE A 115 26.09 -6.33 -13.59
CA ILE A 115 26.86 -5.94 -12.39
C ILE A 115 26.21 -4.73 -11.72
N LEU A 116 25.79 -3.72 -12.48
CA LEU A 116 25.07 -2.56 -11.93
C LEU A 116 23.77 -2.96 -11.24
N HIS A 117 22.99 -3.85 -11.85
CA HIS A 117 21.79 -4.41 -11.23
C HIS A 117 22.10 -5.14 -9.92
N GLU A 118 23.16 -5.96 -9.88
CA GLU A 118 23.60 -6.66 -8.66
C GLU A 118 24.09 -5.70 -7.56
N LEU A 119 24.52 -4.49 -7.93
CA LEU A 119 24.93 -3.44 -7.01
C LEU A 119 23.76 -2.54 -6.55
N GLY A 120 22.53 -2.77 -7.02
CA GLY A 120 21.36 -1.94 -6.71
C GLY A 120 21.28 -0.64 -7.52
N GLU A 121 22.10 -0.48 -8.56
CA GLU A 121 22.17 0.75 -9.35
C GLU A 121 21.11 0.75 -10.47
N TYR A 122 19.84 0.56 -10.10
CA TYR A 122 18.75 0.29 -11.05
C TYR A 122 18.51 1.46 -12.00
N GLU A 123 18.49 2.70 -11.51
CA GLU A 123 18.32 3.89 -12.36
C GLU A 123 19.42 4.01 -13.42
N LEU A 124 20.65 3.65 -13.05
CA LEU A 124 21.78 3.66 -13.97
C LEU A 124 21.67 2.56 -15.02
N VAL A 125 21.17 1.37 -14.64
CA VAL A 125 20.81 0.31 -15.60
C VAL A 125 19.78 0.82 -16.61
N LEU A 126 18.75 1.53 -16.17
CA LEU A 126 17.75 2.12 -17.07
C LEU A 126 18.40 3.15 -18.00
N LYS A 127 19.17 4.09 -17.45
CA LYS A 127 19.82 5.18 -18.20
C LYS A 127 20.75 4.65 -19.30
N LEU A 128 21.51 3.59 -19.02
CA LEU A 128 22.47 3.01 -19.95
C LEU A 128 21.85 1.95 -20.90
N GLY A 129 20.85 1.21 -20.43
CA GLY A 129 20.23 0.12 -21.18
C GLY A 129 19.26 0.61 -22.27
N TYR A 130 18.44 1.62 -21.97
CA TYR A 130 17.37 2.07 -22.87
C TYR A 130 17.83 2.54 -24.26
N PRO A 131 18.90 3.33 -24.39
CA PRO A 131 19.41 3.74 -25.70
C PRO A 131 19.74 2.55 -26.62
N SER A 132 20.23 1.45 -26.04
CA SER A 132 20.64 0.25 -26.76
C SER A 132 19.44 -0.57 -27.27
N ILE A 133 18.33 -0.57 -26.53
CA ILE A 133 17.08 -1.17 -27.01
C ILE A 133 16.47 -0.34 -28.13
N ARG A 134 16.49 1.01 -28.01
CA ARG A 134 15.94 1.93 -29.02
C ARG A 134 16.70 1.91 -30.34
N SER A 135 18.03 1.92 -30.31
CA SER A 135 18.86 1.89 -31.52
C SER A 135 18.62 0.63 -32.37
N THR A 136 18.40 -0.50 -31.70
CA THR A 136 18.19 -1.80 -32.34
C THR A 136 16.84 -1.90 -33.09
N ILE A 137 15.85 -1.06 -32.77
CA ILE A 137 14.54 -1.01 -33.44
C ILE A 137 14.67 -0.51 -34.90
N VAL A 138 15.67 0.34 -35.19
CA VAL A 138 15.80 1.04 -36.47
C VAL A 138 16.52 0.20 -37.55
N SER A 139 17.36 -0.77 -37.15
CA SER A 139 18.14 -1.60 -38.09
C SER A 139 17.45 -2.94 -38.35
N SER A 140 16.40 -2.93 -39.17
CA SER A 140 15.48 -4.06 -39.39
C SER A 140 15.83 -4.97 -40.57
N THR A 141 17.00 -4.86 -41.20
CA THR A 141 17.27 -5.62 -42.43
C THR A 141 17.94 -6.97 -42.24
N GLU A 142 18.86 -7.19 -41.30
CA GLU A 142 19.43 -8.53 -41.03
C GLU A 142 19.94 -8.62 -39.58
N ARG A 143 19.10 -9.05 -38.62
CA ARG A 143 19.57 -9.25 -37.23
C ARG A 143 20.24 -10.61 -37.12
N SER A 144 21.48 -10.64 -36.64
CA SER A 144 22.12 -11.91 -36.34
C SER A 144 21.40 -12.60 -35.16
N PRO A 145 21.42 -13.93 -35.05
CA PRO A 145 20.86 -14.64 -33.90
C PRO A 145 21.43 -14.15 -32.56
N ARG A 146 22.69 -13.69 -32.56
CA ARG A 146 23.36 -13.13 -31.38
C ARG A 146 22.75 -11.80 -30.94
N ASP A 147 22.36 -10.94 -31.88
CA ASP A 147 21.75 -9.64 -31.57
C ASP A 147 20.35 -9.81 -30.97
N VAL A 148 19.61 -10.82 -31.41
CA VAL A 148 18.30 -11.17 -30.85
C VAL A 148 18.44 -11.62 -29.39
N ILE A 149 19.40 -12.50 -29.11
CA ILE A 149 19.69 -12.98 -27.74
C ILE A 149 20.13 -11.82 -26.85
N GLN A 150 21.07 -10.98 -27.31
CA GLN A 150 21.53 -9.82 -26.55
C GLN A 150 20.40 -8.82 -26.28
N ARG A 151 19.50 -8.60 -27.24
CA ARG A 151 18.31 -7.78 -27.03
C ARG A 151 17.41 -8.38 -25.95
N ALA A 152 17.15 -9.68 -25.97
CA ALA A 152 16.34 -10.34 -24.96
C ALA A 152 16.94 -10.19 -23.55
N ASP A 153 18.26 -10.36 -23.41
CA ASP A 153 18.96 -10.14 -22.14
C ASP A 153 18.92 -8.68 -21.68
N LEU A 154 19.04 -7.72 -22.60
CA LEU A 154 18.90 -6.28 -22.31
C LEU A 154 17.50 -5.94 -21.81
N VAL A 155 16.47 -6.42 -22.51
CA VAL A 155 15.06 -6.26 -22.14
C VAL A 155 14.83 -6.83 -20.74
N LEU A 156 15.31 -8.05 -20.48
CA LEU A 156 15.20 -8.70 -19.18
C LEU A 156 15.89 -7.87 -18.09
N THR A 157 17.11 -7.39 -18.34
CA THR A 157 17.88 -6.60 -17.34
C THR A 157 17.18 -5.29 -16.98
N ILE A 158 16.61 -4.60 -17.99
CA ILE A 158 15.86 -3.36 -17.77
C ILE A 158 14.55 -3.64 -17.03
N ALA A 159 13.82 -4.69 -17.40
CA ALA A 159 12.59 -5.07 -16.72
C ALA A 159 12.82 -5.46 -15.25
N LEU A 160 13.91 -6.18 -14.96
CA LEU A 160 14.30 -6.51 -13.58
C LEU A 160 14.76 -5.26 -12.81
N ALA A 161 15.44 -4.31 -13.45
CA ALA A 161 15.75 -3.03 -12.83
C ALA A 161 14.49 -2.24 -12.45
N TYR A 162 13.45 -2.24 -13.30
CA TYR A 162 12.15 -1.67 -12.94
C TYR A 162 11.45 -2.40 -11.79
N LEU A 163 11.54 -3.73 -11.78
CA LEU A 163 10.97 -4.55 -10.71
C LEU A 163 11.60 -4.18 -9.35
N GLU A 164 12.92 -4.18 -9.27
CA GLU A 164 13.62 -3.87 -8.02
C GLU A 164 13.52 -2.38 -7.65
N LEU A 165 13.58 -1.46 -8.61
CA LEU A 165 13.34 -0.03 -8.36
C LEU A 165 11.93 0.22 -7.80
N GLY A 166 10.91 -0.46 -8.36
CA GLY A 166 9.55 -0.40 -7.84
C GLY A 166 9.45 -0.92 -6.41
N ARG A 167 10.17 -1.99 -6.07
CA ARG A 167 10.24 -2.53 -4.71
C ARG A 167 10.95 -1.58 -3.73
N GLU A 168 12.04 -0.94 -4.14
CA GLU A 168 12.72 0.08 -3.33
C GLU A 168 11.82 1.28 -3.07
N GLN A 169 11.15 1.79 -4.10
CA GLN A 169 10.20 2.91 -3.97
C GLN A 169 9.02 2.53 -3.07
N TRP A 170 8.53 1.29 -3.15
CA TRP A 170 7.51 0.77 -2.24
C TRP A 170 8.00 0.78 -0.79
N GLN A 171 9.20 0.27 -0.51
CA GLN A 171 9.79 0.31 0.84
C GLN A 171 9.97 1.75 1.37
N GLN A 172 10.16 2.71 0.47
CA GLN A 172 10.26 4.15 0.78
C GLN A 172 8.90 4.85 0.88
N MET A 173 7.78 4.12 0.81
CA MET A 173 6.40 4.65 0.84
C MET A 173 6.06 5.60 -0.31
N GLN A 174 6.75 5.48 -1.45
CA GLN A 174 6.45 6.21 -2.69
C GLN A 174 5.64 5.30 -3.62
N TYR A 175 4.39 5.02 -3.27
CA TYR A 175 3.60 3.95 -3.91
C TYR A 175 3.19 4.28 -5.35
N GLU A 176 2.89 5.54 -5.67
CA GLU A 176 2.60 5.97 -7.04
C GLU A 176 3.85 5.85 -7.95
N ASN A 177 5.03 6.23 -7.44
CA ASN A 177 6.29 6.05 -8.18
C ASN A 177 6.59 4.57 -8.37
N ALA A 178 6.43 3.76 -7.32
CA ALA A 178 6.61 2.32 -7.38
C ALA A 178 5.71 1.68 -8.44
N ALA A 179 4.42 2.05 -8.46
CA ALA A 179 3.46 1.55 -9.45
C ALA A 179 3.89 1.95 -10.86
N SER A 180 4.31 3.20 -11.05
CA SER A 180 4.81 3.67 -12.33
C SER A 180 6.03 2.85 -12.80
N SER A 181 7.03 2.64 -11.94
CA SER A 181 8.21 1.83 -12.27
C SER A 181 7.83 0.40 -12.68
N LEU A 182 6.96 -0.26 -11.90
CA LEU A 182 6.49 -1.62 -12.22
C LEU A 182 5.71 -1.67 -13.54
N GLU A 183 4.82 -0.71 -13.79
CA GLU A 183 4.05 -0.60 -15.04
C GLU A 183 4.98 -0.44 -16.27
N HIS A 184 6.05 0.36 -16.15
CA HIS A 184 7.04 0.50 -17.24
C HIS A 184 7.74 -0.83 -17.54
N GLY A 185 8.15 -1.58 -16.51
CA GLY A 185 8.70 -2.93 -16.67
C GLY A 185 7.72 -3.89 -17.35
N GLN A 186 6.45 -3.84 -16.95
CA GLN A 186 5.38 -4.66 -17.51
C GLN A 186 5.14 -4.37 -18.99
N VAL A 187 5.03 -3.10 -19.38
CA VAL A 187 4.84 -2.68 -20.77
C VAL A 187 6.02 -3.12 -21.64
N LEU A 188 7.25 -2.99 -21.13
CA LEU A 188 8.45 -3.41 -21.85
C LEU A 188 8.43 -4.92 -22.15
N LEU A 189 8.08 -5.75 -21.16
CA LEU A 189 8.01 -7.21 -21.35
C LEU A 189 6.82 -7.65 -22.22
N GLN A 190 5.71 -6.91 -22.21
CA GLN A 190 4.57 -7.16 -23.08
C GLN A 190 4.92 -6.93 -24.55
N GLN A 191 5.66 -5.86 -24.87
CA GLN A 191 6.08 -5.55 -26.25
C GLN A 191 6.94 -6.65 -26.88
N GLU A 192 7.76 -7.34 -26.08
CA GLU A 192 8.68 -8.38 -26.55
C GLU A 192 8.08 -9.80 -26.42
N ASN A 193 6.83 -9.94 -25.95
CA ASN A 193 6.10 -11.20 -25.77
C ASN A 193 6.90 -12.32 -25.06
N SER A 194 7.79 -11.94 -24.13
CA SER A 194 8.75 -12.86 -23.49
C SER A 194 8.70 -12.77 -21.96
N PHE A 195 9.37 -13.70 -21.28
CA PHE A 195 9.56 -13.73 -19.82
C PHE A 195 8.26 -13.73 -19.00
N VAL A 196 7.36 -14.67 -19.27
CA VAL A 196 6.05 -14.81 -18.59
C VAL A 196 6.19 -14.78 -17.06
N ASN A 197 7.13 -15.54 -16.49
CA ASN A 197 7.33 -15.60 -15.04
C ASN A 197 7.67 -14.23 -14.43
N VAL A 198 8.47 -13.41 -15.13
CA VAL A 198 8.83 -12.06 -14.67
C VAL A 198 7.66 -11.11 -14.81
N ARG A 199 6.86 -11.24 -15.88
CA ARG A 199 5.61 -10.48 -16.03
C ARG A 199 4.61 -10.81 -14.92
N ASP A 200 4.48 -12.08 -14.55
CA ASP A 200 3.59 -12.51 -13.48
C ASP A 200 4.07 -12.00 -12.12
N GLU A 201 5.40 -11.97 -11.90
CA GLU A 201 6.01 -11.38 -10.70
C GLU A 201 5.73 -9.87 -10.60
N ILE A 202 6.02 -9.10 -11.65
CA ILE A 202 5.74 -7.65 -11.71
C ILE A 202 4.24 -7.40 -11.51
N GLN A 203 3.39 -8.17 -12.19
CA GLN A 203 1.95 -8.02 -12.10
C GLN A 203 1.43 -8.31 -10.69
N SER A 204 1.96 -9.36 -10.02
CA SER A 204 1.65 -9.64 -8.63
C SER A 204 2.01 -8.47 -7.72
N ASP A 205 3.17 -7.85 -7.91
CA ASP A 205 3.60 -6.71 -7.10
C ASP A 205 2.72 -5.48 -7.36
N ILE A 206 2.33 -5.21 -8.62
CA ILE A 206 1.37 -4.15 -8.97
C ILE A 206 0.03 -4.35 -8.24
N TYR A 207 -0.50 -5.58 -8.23
CA TYR A 207 -1.77 -5.87 -7.55
C TYR A 207 -1.68 -5.64 -6.04
N ARG A 208 -0.61 -6.11 -5.40
CA ARG A 208 -0.40 -5.96 -3.94
C ARG A 208 -0.13 -4.51 -3.53
N LEU A 209 0.45 -3.71 -4.42
CA LEU A 209 0.73 -2.29 -4.20
C LEU A 209 -0.53 -1.42 -4.27
N ARG A 210 -1.55 -1.85 -5.02
CA ARG A 210 -2.75 -1.06 -5.34
C ARG A 210 -3.47 -0.42 -4.14
N PRO A 211 -3.70 -1.10 -2.99
CA PRO A 211 -4.35 -0.47 -1.84
C PRO A 211 -3.54 0.73 -1.30
N TYR A 212 -2.21 0.62 -1.26
CA TYR A 212 -1.31 1.69 -0.80
C TYR A 212 -1.31 2.86 -1.77
N GLN A 213 -1.26 2.57 -3.08
CA GLN A 213 -1.36 3.57 -4.14
C GLN A 213 -2.68 4.35 -4.05
N ILE A 214 -3.80 3.67 -3.78
CA ILE A 214 -5.11 4.33 -3.60
C ILE A 214 -5.06 5.30 -2.42
N LEU A 215 -4.54 4.88 -1.27
CA LEU A 215 -4.45 5.74 -0.08
C LEU A 215 -3.57 6.96 -0.34
N GLU A 216 -2.40 6.78 -0.97
CA GLU A 216 -1.52 7.90 -1.34
C GLU A 216 -2.25 8.89 -2.26
N LEU A 217 -2.84 8.39 -3.36
CA LEU A 217 -3.51 9.24 -4.35
C LEU A 217 -4.72 9.98 -3.79
N LEU A 218 -5.52 9.32 -2.92
CA LEU A 218 -6.68 9.93 -2.29
C LEU A 218 -6.31 10.86 -1.13
N SER A 219 -5.14 10.71 -0.51
CA SER A 219 -4.68 11.66 0.51
C SER A 219 -4.27 13.02 -0.04
N LEU A 220 -4.07 13.13 -1.36
CA LEU A 220 -3.65 14.37 -2.01
C LEU A 220 -4.76 15.44 -1.96
N PRO A 221 -4.39 16.74 -1.91
CA PRO A 221 -5.34 17.85 -1.91
C PRO A 221 -6.25 17.85 -3.15
N SER A 222 -7.43 18.48 -3.02
CA SER A 222 -8.44 18.60 -4.09
C SER A 222 -7.95 19.37 -5.34
N SER A 223 -6.84 20.10 -5.25
CA SER A 223 -6.16 20.71 -6.40
C SER A 223 -5.55 19.68 -7.34
N GLN A 224 -5.13 18.51 -6.83
CA GLN A 224 -4.52 17.42 -7.60
C GLN A 224 -5.59 16.46 -8.18
N ARG A 225 -6.54 17.01 -8.93
CA ARG A 225 -7.72 16.27 -9.43
C ARG A 225 -7.37 15.01 -10.23
N GLN A 226 -6.33 15.06 -11.06
CA GLN A 226 -5.94 13.92 -11.90
C GLN A 226 -5.47 12.72 -11.07
N HIS A 227 -4.63 12.97 -10.06
CA HIS A 227 -4.15 11.92 -9.17
C HIS A 227 -5.29 11.33 -8.33
N ARG A 228 -6.14 12.18 -7.74
CA ARG A 228 -7.32 11.71 -7.00
C ARG A 228 -8.27 10.89 -7.87
N GLN A 229 -8.52 11.33 -9.11
CA GLN A 229 -9.35 10.59 -10.08
C GLN A 229 -8.76 9.21 -10.41
N LYS A 230 -7.43 9.11 -10.53
CA LYS A 230 -6.74 7.81 -10.68
C LYS A 230 -6.98 6.92 -9.46
N GLY A 231 -6.88 7.46 -8.24
CA GLY A 231 -7.19 6.73 -7.00
C GLY A 231 -8.63 6.20 -6.97
N LEU A 232 -9.60 7.04 -7.35
CA LEU A 232 -11.03 6.66 -7.47
C LEU A 232 -11.27 5.58 -8.53
N GLN A 233 -10.55 5.62 -9.65
CA GLN A 233 -10.64 4.57 -10.68
C GLN A 233 -10.06 3.24 -10.20
N LEU A 234 -8.95 3.28 -9.45
CA LEU A 234 -8.33 2.08 -8.90
C LEU A 234 -9.24 1.37 -7.88
N ILE A 235 -9.86 2.11 -6.95
CA ILE A 235 -10.82 1.53 -5.99
C ILE A 235 -12.03 0.94 -6.71
N GLN A 236 -12.54 1.60 -7.76
CA GLN A 236 -13.64 1.09 -8.59
C GLN A 236 -13.25 -0.20 -9.34
N SER A 237 -12.02 -0.31 -9.84
CA SER A 237 -11.51 -1.53 -10.47
C SER A 237 -11.47 -2.69 -9.47
N MET A 238 -10.93 -2.45 -8.27
CA MET A 238 -10.90 -3.47 -7.21
C MET A 238 -12.31 -3.93 -6.84
N LEU A 239 -13.25 -3.00 -6.62
CA LEU A 239 -14.64 -3.34 -6.32
C LEU A 239 -15.28 -4.18 -7.44
N LYS A 240 -15.01 -3.85 -8.70
CA LYS A 240 -15.50 -4.62 -9.85
C LYS A 240 -14.91 -6.03 -9.90
N GLU A 241 -13.60 -6.17 -9.70
CA GLU A 241 -12.89 -7.47 -9.68
C GLU A 241 -13.38 -8.36 -8.54
N ARG A 242 -13.68 -7.77 -7.37
CA ARG A 242 -14.22 -8.48 -6.20
C ARG A 242 -15.71 -8.80 -6.32
N GLY A 243 -16.45 -8.03 -7.12
CA GLY A 243 -17.91 -8.11 -7.22
C GLY A 243 -18.65 -7.34 -6.13
N GLY A 244 -18.04 -6.31 -5.54
CA GLY A 244 -18.56 -5.49 -4.44
C GLY A 244 -17.68 -5.51 -3.19
N ILE A 245 -18.07 -4.74 -2.17
CA ILE A 245 -17.32 -4.62 -0.90
C ILE A 245 -17.17 -5.99 -0.22
N GLU A 246 -18.29 -6.71 -0.07
CA GLU A 246 -18.34 -8.05 0.51
C GLU A 246 -18.16 -9.16 -0.55
N GLY A 247 -17.68 -8.76 -1.73
CA GLY A 247 -17.46 -9.66 -2.85
C GLY A 247 -16.41 -10.72 -2.54
N LYS A 248 -16.58 -11.92 -3.12
CA LYS A 248 -15.65 -13.05 -3.00
C LYS A 248 -14.72 -13.21 -4.20
N GLY A 249 -14.77 -12.28 -5.16
CA GLY A 249 -13.86 -12.22 -6.29
C GLY A 249 -12.43 -11.92 -5.84
N ASN A 250 -11.48 -12.13 -6.76
CA ASN A 250 -10.06 -11.94 -6.48
C ASN A 250 -9.53 -10.75 -7.28
N ASP A 251 -9.23 -9.65 -6.59
CA ASP A 251 -8.52 -8.47 -7.10
C ASP A 251 -7.00 -8.58 -6.97
N HIS A 252 -6.51 -9.75 -6.53
CA HIS A 252 -5.09 -10.09 -6.39
C HIS A 252 -4.29 -9.22 -5.41
N SER A 253 -4.93 -8.29 -4.70
CA SER A 253 -4.31 -7.42 -3.70
C SER A 253 -3.83 -8.18 -2.46
N GLY A 254 -4.38 -9.37 -2.23
CA GLY A 254 -4.12 -10.17 -1.02
C GLY A 254 -5.02 -9.83 0.16
N LEU A 255 -5.91 -8.84 0.01
CA LEU A 255 -6.89 -8.49 1.05
C LEU A 255 -8.04 -9.50 1.06
N ASN A 256 -8.27 -10.14 2.21
CA ASN A 256 -9.49 -10.93 2.43
C ASN A 256 -10.71 -10.00 2.59
N THR A 257 -11.91 -10.55 2.80
CA THR A 257 -13.13 -9.75 2.92
C THR A 257 -13.08 -8.77 4.08
N ASP A 258 -12.62 -9.19 5.26
CA ASP A 258 -12.57 -8.35 6.46
C ASP A 258 -11.54 -7.23 6.32
N ASP A 259 -10.36 -7.54 5.78
CA ASP A 259 -9.30 -6.54 5.55
C ASP A 259 -9.68 -5.56 4.45
N PHE A 260 -10.42 -5.99 3.43
CA PHE A 260 -10.96 -5.09 2.42
C PHE A 260 -12.03 -4.17 3.00
N ILE A 261 -12.88 -4.65 3.92
CA ILE A 261 -13.83 -3.79 4.65
C ILE A 261 -13.07 -2.74 5.46
N ARG A 262 -12.03 -3.13 6.23
CA ARG A 262 -11.18 -2.16 6.96
C ARG A 262 -10.53 -1.13 6.03
N PHE A 263 -10.04 -1.58 4.87
CA PHE A 263 -9.52 -0.70 3.84
C PHE A 263 -10.59 0.28 3.32
N ILE A 264 -11.82 -0.19 3.08
CA ILE A 264 -12.95 0.69 2.71
C ILE A 264 -13.25 1.71 3.82
N HIS A 265 -13.21 1.32 5.09
CA HIS A 265 -13.36 2.27 6.19
C HIS A 265 -12.25 3.32 6.18
N GLN A 266 -10.99 2.92 6.00
CA GLN A 266 -9.84 3.83 5.99
C GLN A 266 -9.88 4.83 4.82
N ILE A 267 -10.31 4.44 3.62
CA ILE A 267 -10.35 5.37 2.49
C ILE A 267 -11.38 6.49 2.68
N ARG A 268 -12.42 6.27 3.51
CA ARG A 268 -13.50 7.26 3.71
C ARG A 268 -12.96 8.59 4.21
N ASP A 269 -12.00 8.55 5.12
CA ASP A 269 -11.35 9.73 5.71
C ASP A 269 -10.70 10.65 4.65
N TYR A 270 -10.39 10.11 3.46
CA TYR A 270 -9.79 10.84 2.34
C TYR A 270 -10.80 11.21 1.24
N LEU A 271 -12.05 10.76 1.34
CA LEU A 271 -13.10 11.01 0.38
C LEU A 271 -14.03 12.11 0.88
N SER A 272 -14.40 13.02 -0.02
CA SER A 272 -15.47 13.98 0.22
C SER A 272 -16.84 13.31 0.27
N THR A 273 -17.81 14.03 0.82
CA THR A 273 -19.22 13.62 0.88
C THR A 273 -19.76 13.25 -0.52
N GLU A 274 -19.41 14.03 -1.54
CA GLU A 274 -19.81 13.76 -2.93
C GLU A 274 -19.18 12.46 -3.48
N GLU A 275 -17.87 12.28 -3.28
CA GLU A 275 -17.15 11.10 -3.75
C GLU A 275 -17.68 9.82 -3.08
N GLN A 276 -17.94 9.86 -1.77
CA GLN A 276 -18.53 8.72 -1.05
C GLN A 276 -19.96 8.42 -1.50
N GLN A 277 -20.78 9.44 -1.72
CA GLN A 277 -22.14 9.25 -2.25
C GLN A 277 -22.09 8.49 -3.57
N ILE A 278 -21.33 9.00 -4.54
CA ILE A 278 -21.23 8.40 -5.89
C ILE A 278 -20.73 6.95 -5.79
N LEU A 279 -19.66 6.72 -5.02
CA LEU A 279 -19.06 5.40 -4.88
C LEU A 279 -20.04 4.41 -4.24
N PHE A 280 -20.55 4.72 -3.05
CA PHE A 280 -21.34 3.76 -2.28
C PHE A 280 -22.78 3.61 -2.78
N GLU A 281 -23.39 4.64 -3.37
CA GLU A 281 -24.66 4.45 -4.07
C GLU A 281 -24.50 3.49 -5.25
N SER A 282 -23.42 3.62 -6.02
CA SER A 282 -23.17 2.72 -7.15
C SER A 282 -22.96 1.27 -6.69
N GLU A 283 -22.22 1.06 -5.60
CA GLU A 283 -21.97 -0.26 -5.03
C GLU A 283 -23.18 -0.84 -4.31
N SER A 284 -24.06 -0.02 -3.75
CA SER A 284 -25.33 -0.46 -3.12
C SER A 284 -26.33 -1.05 -4.10
N ARG A 285 -26.14 -0.86 -5.42
CA ARG A 285 -26.92 -1.54 -6.46
C ARG A 285 -26.56 -3.02 -6.56
N ARG A 286 -25.37 -3.40 -6.08
CA ARG A 286 -25.02 -4.79 -5.81
C ARG A 286 -25.59 -5.17 -4.43
N PRO A 287 -25.88 -6.45 -4.15
CA PRO A 287 -26.35 -6.88 -2.84
C PRO A 287 -25.24 -6.73 -1.79
N SER A 288 -25.03 -5.50 -1.28
CA SER A 288 -24.03 -5.14 -0.28
C SER A 288 -24.68 -4.30 0.81
N PRO A 289 -24.99 -4.88 2.00
CA PRO A 289 -25.52 -4.10 3.11
C PRO A 289 -24.53 -3.03 3.58
N VAL A 290 -23.21 -3.30 3.53
CA VAL A 290 -22.17 -2.32 3.88
C VAL A 290 -22.24 -1.11 2.95
N ALA A 291 -22.30 -1.31 1.62
CA ALA A 291 -22.41 -0.21 0.67
C ALA A 291 -23.71 0.59 0.86
N ALA A 292 -24.83 -0.09 1.12
CA ALA A 292 -26.11 0.57 1.37
C ALA A 292 -26.09 1.44 2.63
N TYR A 293 -25.46 0.98 3.72
CA TYR A 293 -25.31 1.77 4.93
C TYR A 293 -24.39 2.98 4.71
N LEU A 294 -23.23 2.78 4.08
CA LEU A 294 -22.30 3.87 3.76
C LEU A 294 -22.93 4.91 2.82
N ALA A 295 -23.74 4.49 1.85
CA ALA A 295 -24.52 5.38 1.00
C ALA A 295 -25.53 6.20 1.81
N ALA A 296 -26.23 5.58 2.78
CA ALA A 296 -27.14 6.29 3.68
C ALA A 296 -26.40 7.34 4.52
N CYS A 297 -25.22 7.02 5.08
CA CYS A 297 -24.40 7.97 5.82
C CYS A 297 -23.94 9.16 4.96
N ALA A 298 -23.52 8.92 3.71
CA ALA A 298 -23.14 9.99 2.79
C ALA A 298 -24.33 10.90 2.44
N LEU A 299 -25.50 10.31 2.19
CA LEU A 299 -26.74 11.04 1.91
C LEU A 299 -27.24 11.84 3.12
N LEU A 300 -27.16 11.28 4.33
CA LEU A 300 -27.48 11.99 5.58
C LEU A 300 -26.57 13.19 5.78
N SER A 301 -25.26 12.96 5.66
CA SER A 301 -24.24 14.01 5.81
C SER A 301 -24.48 15.13 4.80
N LYS A 302 -24.73 14.79 3.53
CA LYS A 302 -25.02 15.74 2.47
C LYS A 302 -26.32 16.52 2.72
N GLY A 303 -27.39 15.82 3.08
CA GLY A 303 -28.70 16.41 3.33
C GLY A 303 -28.68 17.39 4.52
N PHE A 304 -27.94 17.05 5.57
CA PHE A 304 -27.79 17.88 6.76
C PHE A 304 -26.91 19.11 6.50
N THR A 305 -25.71 18.91 5.95
CA THR A 305 -24.70 19.96 5.79
C THR A 305 -25.04 20.93 4.65
N GLN A 306 -25.64 20.44 3.55
CA GLN A 306 -26.02 21.25 2.40
C GLN A 306 -27.48 21.75 2.46
N ARG A 307 -28.17 21.58 3.61
CA ARG A 307 -29.55 22.03 3.83
C ARG A 307 -30.55 21.49 2.80
N GLN A 308 -30.40 20.22 2.43
CA GLN A 308 -31.18 19.54 1.39
C GLN A 308 -31.88 18.28 1.95
N PRO A 309 -33.07 18.42 2.58
CA PRO A 309 -33.73 17.29 3.26
C PRO A 309 -34.15 16.17 2.31
N ARG A 310 -34.24 16.42 0.99
CA ARG A 310 -34.44 15.38 -0.04
C ARG A 310 -33.44 14.22 0.06
N PHE A 311 -32.19 14.49 0.43
CA PHE A 311 -31.18 13.45 0.58
C PHE A 311 -31.39 12.63 1.85
N ILE A 312 -31.97 13.23 2.90
CA ILE A 312 -32.35 12.51 4.12
C ILE A 312 -33.50 11.53 3.83
N VAL A 313 -34.47 11.93 2.99
CA VAL A 313 -35.51 11.02 2.50
C VAL A 313 -34.89 9.83 1.75
N GLN A 314 -33.89 10.07 0.90
CA GLN A 314 -33.18 9.00 0.17
C GLN A 314 -32.39 8.09 1.12
N ALA A 315 -31.69 8.66 2.12
CA ALA A 315 -30.98 7.88 3.12
C ALA A 315 -31.94 6.97 3.90
N ARG A 316 -33.12 7.49 4.29
CA ARG A 316 -34.18 6.71 4.93
C ARG A 316 -34.59 5.50 4.08
N GLN A 317 -34.71 5.63 2.76
CA GLN A 317 -35.03 4.51 1.86
C GLN A 317 -33.95 3.41 1.85
N PHE A 318 -32.67 3.76 2.03
CA PHE A 318 -31.61 2.77 2.22
C PHE A 318 -31.74 2.07 3.57
N LEU A 319 -31.89 2.83 4.65
CA LEU A 319 -32.00 2.31 6.02
C LEU A 319 -33.24 1.42 6.20
N THR A 320 -34.40 1.78 5.64
CA THR A 320 -35.62 0.95 5.71
C THR A 320 -35.41 -0.40 5.02
N ARG A 321 -34.69 -0.45 3.89
CA ARG A 321 -34.37 -1.72 3.22
C ARG A 321 -33.44 -2.58 4.07
N LEU A 322 -32.45 -1.97 4.73
CA LEU A 322 -31.54 -2.64 5.66
C LEU A 322 -32.25 -3.14 6.93
N GLY A 323 -33.26 -2.38 7.40
CA GLY A 323 -34.09 -2.68 8.57
C GLY A 323 -34.80 -4.05 8.53
N THR A 324 -34.89 -4.67 7.34
CA THR A 324 -35.40 -6.04 7.20
C THR A 324 -34.48 -7.11 7.78
N ARG A 325 -33.21 -6.80 8.00
CA ARG A 325 -32.17 -7.75 8.43
C ARG A 325 -31.36 -7.28 9.63
N GLN A 326 -31.34 -5.99 9.91
CA GLN A 326 -30.53 -5.36 10.97
C GLN A 326 -31.38 -4.32 11.70
N ASP A 327 -31.08 -4.07 12.97
CA ASP A 327 -31.74 -2.99 13.72
C ASP A 327 -31.18 -1.64 13.27
N MET A 328 -31.98 -0.89 12.51
CA MET A 328 -31.66 0.45 11.99
C MET A 328 -32.61 1.51 12.57
N TYR A 329 -33.33 1.19 13.66
CA TYR A 329 -34.40 2.05 14.14
C TYR A 329 -33.88 3.36 14.75
N LEU A 330 -32.66 3.37 15.30
CA LEU A 330 -32.03 4.57 15.80
C LEU A 330 -31.73 5.55 14.65
N GLU A 331 -31.11 5.08 13.57
CA GLU A 331 -30.84 5.91 12.39
C GLU A 331 -32.12 6.36 11.68
N LEU A 332 -33.15 5.50 11.64
CA LEU A 332 -34.48 5.87 11.15
C LEU A 332 -35.11 6.96 12.00
N SER A 333 -34.97 6.91 13.33
CA SER A 333 -35.44 7.98 14.23
C SER A 333 -34.71 9.30 13.99
N ILE A 334 -33.40 9.26 13.71
CA ILE A 334 -32.62 10.44 13.33
C ILE A 334 -33.11 11.00 12.00
N CYS A 335 -33.40 10.15 11.01
CA CYS A 335 -33.99 10.60 9.74
C CYS A 335 -35.36 11.26 9.96
N ALA A 336 -36.23 10.64 10.77
CA ALA A 336 -37.54 11.19 11.11
C ALA A 336 -37.42 12.54 11.83
N LEU A 337 -36.49 12.67 12.78
CA LEU A 337 -36.20 13.92 13.47
C LEU A 337 -35.80 15.01 12.48
N LEU A 338 -34.80 14.74 11.63
CA LEU A 338 -34.31 15.71 10.63
C LEU A 338 -35.37 16.08 9.58
N LEU A 339 -36.38 15.23 9.39
CA LEU A 339 -37.54 15.49 8.53
C LEU A 339 -38.74 16.09 9.29
N GLY A 340 -38.58 16.50 10.55
CA GLY A 340 -39.62 17.13 11.37
C GLY A 340 -40.79 16.21 11.74
N GLN A 341 -40.61 14.89 11.68
CA GLN A 341 -41.67 13.89 11.86
C GLN A 341 -41.61 13.29 13.27
N THR A 342 -42.07 14.05 14.26
CA THR A 342 -42.01 13.67 15.68
C THR A 342 -42.77 12.37 15.99
N GLU A 343 -43.89 12.10 15.33
CA GLU A 343 -44.64 10.85 15.54
C GLU A 343 -43.86 9.60 15.08
N GLU A 344 -43.10 9.71 13.97
CA GLU A 344 -42.28 8.61 13.44
C GLU A 344 -41.01 8.38 14.29
N VAL A 345 -40.53 9.42 14.96
CA VAL A 345 -39.44 9.33 15.94
C VAL A 345 -39.81 8.38 17.08
N ASP A 346 -40.96 8.61 17.73
CA ASP A 346 -41.38 7.82 18.89
C ASP A 346 -41.58 6.35 18.53
N GLN A 347 -42.20 6.07 17.37
CA GLN A 347 -42.39 4.72 16.86
C GLN A 347 -41.05 4.01 16.64
N SER A 348 -40.08 4.70 16.02
CA SER A 348 -38.77 4.11 15.72
C SER A 348 -37.98 3.84 17.01
N LEU A 349 -37.95 4.80 17.95
CA LEU A 349 -37.24 4.63 19.22
C LEU A 349 -37.79 3.48 20.07
N GLN A 350 -39.10 3.22 20.05
CA GLN A 350 -39.72 2.09 20.76
C GLN A 350 -39.31 0.72 20.20
N LEU A 351 -38.96 0.67 18.91
CA LEU A 351 -38.57 -0.57 18.23
C LEU A 351 -37.06 -0.84 18.26
N SER A 352 -36.26 0.19 18.54
CA SER A 352 -34.81 0.06 18.67
C SER A 352 -34.43 -0.80 19.86
N GLN A 353 -33.42 -1.65 19.67
CA GLN A 353 -32.85 -2.53 20.68
C GLN A 353 -31.53 -1.97 21.24
N ASP A 354 -31.18 -0.74 20.88
CA ASP A 354 -29.90 -0.14 21.17
C ASP A 354 -29.83 0.56 22.54
N GLU A 355 -29.66 -0.22 23.61
CA GLU A 355 -29.76 0.31 24.97
C GLU A 355 -28.74 1.40 25.33
N GLY A 356 -27.58 1.47 24.68
CA GLY A 356 -26.56 2.49 24.96
C GLY A 356 -27.04 3.91 24.62
N PRO A 357 -27.26 4.21 23.33
CA PRO A 357 -27.92 5.43 22.87
C PRO A 357 -29.29 5.66 23.49
N LEU A 358 -30.11 4.63 23.69
CA LEU A 358 -31.42 4.81 24.31
C LEU A 358 -31.31 5.27 25.78
N ALA A 359 -30.35 4.75 26.54
CA ALA A 359 -30.09 5.23 27.90
C ALA A 359 -29.65 6.71 27.90
N PHE A 360 -28.74 7.08 26.99
CA PHE A 360 -28.31 8.47 26.82
C PHE A 360 -29.49 9.40 26.46
N ILE A 361 -30.33 9.00 25.52
CA ILE A 361 -31.51 9.77 25.08
C ILE A 361 -32.50 9.95 26.24
N ARG A 362 -32.77 8.89 27.02
CA ARG A 362 -33.64 8.94 28.19
C ARG A 362 -33.07 9.84 29.29
N GLU A 363 -31.77 9.77 29.53
CA GLU A 363 -31.08 10.59 30.54
C GLU A 363 -31.20 12.09 30.22
N HIS A 364 -30.97 12.45 28.97
CA HIS A 364 -31.04 13.82 28.51
C HIS A 364 -32.47 14.31 28.19
N SER A 365 -33.49 13.49 28.49
CA SER A 365 -34.92 13.84 28.33
C SER A 365 -35.71 13.80 29.64
N HIS A 366 -35.07 13.60 30.80
CA HIS A 366 -35.74 13.37 32.10
C HIS A 366 -36.80 14.41 32.52
N ASN A 367 -36.71 15.65 32.03
CA ASN A 367 -37.65 16.74 32.35
C ASN A 367 -38.61 17.07 31.20
N SER A 368 -38.69 16.22 30.18
CA SER A 368 -39.54 16.39 29.00
C SER A 368 -40.64 15.33 28.95
N PRO A 369 -41.84 15.64 28.40
CA PRO A 369 -42.86 14.63 28.17
C PRO A 369 -42.49 13.62 27.06
N ASP A 370 -41.52 13.94 26.22
CA ASP A 370 -41.05 13.14 25.09
C ASP A 370 -39.52 12.93 25.13
N LEU A 371 -39.01 12.03 24.28
CA LEU A 371 -37.56 11.76 24.15
C LEU A 371 -36.85 12.73 23.19
N LEU A 372 -37.55 13.74 22.68
CA LEU A 372 -37.07 14.64 21.64
C LEU A 372 -35.82 15.43 22.07
N PRO A 373 -35.72 16.02 23.28
CA PRO A 373 -34.54 16.78 23.68
C PRO A 373 -33.27 15.94 23.72
N GLY A 374 -33.36 14.72 24.27
CA GLY A 374 -32.26 13.78 24.31
C GLY A 374 -31.87 13.28 22.92
N LEU A 375 -32.86 13.02 22.05
CA LEU A 375 -32.58 12.62 20.65
C LEU A 375 -31.93 13.74 19.85
N CYS A 376 -32.34 15.00 20.04
CA CYS A 376 -31.69 16.15 19.42
C CYS A 376 -30.21 16.21 19.80
N LEU A 377 -29.90 16.14 21.11
CA LEU A 377 -28.52 16.15 21.59
C LEU A 377 -27.72 14.94 21.07
N TYR A 378 -28.34 13.75 21.08
CA TYR A 378 -27.71 12.54 20.56
C TYR A 378 -27.40 12.67 19.07
N THR A 379 -28.34 13.19 18.27
CA THR A 379 -28.18 13.37 16.82
C THR A 379 -27.04 14.32 16.51
N GLU A 380 -26.92 15.44 17.22
CA GLU A 380 -25.79 16.37 17.03
C GLU A 380 -24.45 15.70 17.34
N ARG A 381 -24.36 14.93 18.45
CA ARG A 381 -23.15 14.19 18.80
C ARG A 381 -22.82 13.09 17.81
N TRP A 382 -23.82 12.29 17.44
CA TRP A 382 -23.67 11.22 16.46
C TRP A 382 -23.17 11.76 15.11
N LEU A 383 -23.74 12.86 14.62
CA LEU A 383 -23.26 13.52 13.42
C LEU A 383 -21.81 14.01 13.58
N GLN A 384 -21.50 14.63 14.72
CA GLN A 384 -20.20 15.24 14.98
C GLN A 384 -19.06 14.22 15.17
N ASP A 385 -19.35 13.14 15.90
CA ASP A 385 -18.35 12.22 16.45
C ASP A 385 -18.29 10.90 15.66
N GLU A 386 -19.40 10.45 15.07
CA GLU A 386 -19.46 9.16 14.35
C GLU A 386 -19.58 9.32 12.83
N ILE A 387 -20.08 10.44 12.32
CA ILE A 387 -20.35 10.62 10.88
C ILE A 387 -19.35 11.56 10.23
N PHE A 388 -19.23 12.81 10.67
CA PHE A 388 -18.39 13.83 10.05
C PHE A 388 -16.89 13.49 9.97
N PRO A 389 -16.27 12.81 10.95
CA PRO A 389 -14.85 12.48 10.89
C PRO A 389 -14.46 11.64 9.67
N HIS A 390 -15.42 10.88 9.13
CA HIS A 390 -15.20 10.02 7.97
C HIS A 390 -15.37 10.72 6.63
N PHE A 391 -15.52 12.04 6.57
CA PHE A 391 -15.61 12.78 5.30
C PHE A 391 -14.58 13.90 5.28
N ALA A 392 -13.70 13.89 4.28
CA ALA A 392 -12.59 14.82 4.18
C ALA A 392 -13.03 16.30 4.18
N ASP A 393 -14.22 16.59 3.64
CA ASP A 393 -14.81 17.94 3.58
C ASP A 393 -15.59 18.34 4.84
N LEU A 394 -15.86 17.41 5.76
CA LEU A 394 -16.67 17.66 6.97
C LEU A 394 -15.88 17.70 8.28
N VAL A 395 -14.58 17.43 8.28
CA VAL A 395 -13.74 17.37 9.49
C VAL A 395 -13.85 18.62 10.38
N ASN A 396 -13.99 19.81 9.78
CA ASN A 396 -14.11 21.08 10.51
C ASN A 396 -15.55 21.58 10.66
N HIS A 397 -16.55 20.83 10.18
CA HIS A 397 -17.95 21.20 10.31
C HIS A 397 -18.47 20.92 11.72
N ARG A 398 -19.42 21.75 12.16
CA ARG A 398 -20.12 21.59 13.43
C ARG A 398 -21.57 21.21 13.19
N ALA A 399 -22.02 20.15 13.84
CA ALA A 399 -23.42 19.77 13.81
C ALA A 399 -24.25 20.73 14.67
N SER A 400 -25.25 21.38 14.06
CA SER A 400 -26.26 22.16 14.79
C SER A 400 -27.62 21.96 14.15
N LEU A 401 -28.52 21.30 14.90
CA LEU A 401 -29.93 21.14 14.54
C LEU A 401 -30.63 22.49 14.53
N LYS A 402 -30.29 23.37 15.46
CA LYS A 402 -30.81 24.74 15.51
C LYS A 402 -30.57 25.46 14.19
N ASP A 403 -29.34 25.45 13.69
CA ASP A 403 -29.01 26.10 12.42
C ASP A 403 -29.60 25.36 11.21
N TYR A 404 -29.79 24.04 11.31
CA TYR A 404 -30.44 23.25 10.27
C TYR A 404 -31.92 23.62 10.11
N PHE A 405 -32.69 23.63 11.19
CA PHE A 405 -34.12 23.96 11.16
C PHE A 405 -34.41 25.46 11.00
N ALA A 406 -33.43 26.33 11.27
CA ALA A 406 -33.55 27.76 10.99
C ALA A 406 -33.39 28.10 9.50
N ASP A 407 -32.92 27.17 8.66
CA ASP A 407 -32.72 27.40 7.23
C ASP A 407 -34.05 27.43 6.47
N SER A 408 -34.25 28.48 5.66
CA SER A 408 -35.49 28.68 4.90
C SER A 408 -35.79 27.59 3.86
N GLN A 409 -34.76 26.98 3.26
CA GLN A 409 -34.94 25.90 2.28
C GLN A 409 -35.39 24.62 2.98
N VAL A 410 -34.83 24.35 4.16
CA VAL A 410 -35.26 23.23 5.02
C VAL A 410 -36.72 23.42 5.42
N GLN A 411 -37.09 24.58 5.98
CA GLN A 411 -38.47 24.88 6.38
C GLN A 411 -39.45 24.69 5.22
N ALA A 412 -39.17 25.31 4.07
CA ALA A 412 -40.02 25.20 2.89
C ALA A 412 -40.19 23.75 2.41
N TYR A 413 -39.14 22.92 2.49
CA TYR A 413 -39.22 21.52 2.11
C TYR A 413 -40.04 20.70 3.11
N LEU A 414 -39.85 20.92 4.42
CA LEU A 414 -40.59 20.21 5.46
C LEU A 414 -42.09 20.54 5.42
N ASP A 415 -42.46 21.80 5.20
CA ASP A 415 -43.85 22.23 5.05
C ASP A 415 -44.53 21.56 3.84
N ALA A 416 -43.78 21.34 2.75
CA ALA A 416 -44.28 20.67 1.55
C ALA A 416 -44.36 19.14 1.69
N LEU A 417 -43.58 18.54 2.61
CA LEU A 417 -43.39 17.10 2.73
C LEU A 417 -44.69 16.28 2.89
N PRO A 418 -45.68 16.70 3.70
CA PRO A 418 -46.98 16.01 3.79
C PRO A 418 -47.72 15.94 2.45
N SER A 419 -47.54 16.94 1.59
CA SER A 419 -48.16 17.00 0.25
C SER A 419 -47.41 16.16 -0.79
N LEU A 420 -46.12 15.87 -0.56
CA LEU A 420 -45.30 14.99 -1.38
C LEU A 420 -45.58 13.50 -1.11
N ARG A 421 -46.18 13.16 0.04
CA ARG A 421 -46.64 11.80 0.37
C ARG A 421 -47.91 11.46 -0.41
N THR A 422 -47.80 11.10 -1.69
CA THR A 422 -48.91 10.44 -2.42
C THR A 422 -49.04 8.96 -1.96
N PRO A 423 -50.24 8.35 -2.03
CA PRO A 423 -50.66 7.19 -1.23
C PRO A 423 -50.10 5.82 -1.71
N LEU A 424 -48.80 5.72 -1.99
CA LEU A 424 -48.12 4.45 -2.23
C LEU A 424 -47.34 3.93 -1.00
N GLU A 425 -47.24 4.71 0.08
CA GLU A 425 -46.47 4.33 1.29
C GLU A 425 -47.33 3.86 2.49
N THR A 426 -48.67 3.89 2.44
CA THR A 426 -49.53 3.46 3.57
C THR A 426 -49.88 1.97 3.53
N GLY A 427 -48.88 1.11 3.42
CA GLY A 427 -49.09 -0.33 3.25
C GLY A 427 -48.01 -1.21 3.84
N PHE A 428 -47.55 -0.95 5.07
CA PHE A 428 -46.70 -1.89 5.79
C PHE A 428 -47.11 -1.98 7.27
N THR A 429 -47.87 -3.02 7.60
CA THR A 429 -47.92 -3.58 8.96
C THR A 429 -46.80 -4.61 9.07
N PRO A 430 -45.77 -4.43 9.93
CA PRO A 430 -44.78 -5.47 10.14
C PRO A 430 -45.40 -6.61 10.97
N SER A 431 -45.62 -7.77 10.33
CA SER A 431 -45.88 -9.01 11.05
C SER A 431 -44.57 -9.51 11.65
N VAL A 432 -44.45 -9.44 12.97
CA VAL A 432 -43.28 -9.86 13.73
C VAL A 432 -43.27 -11.38 13.84
N ALA A 433 -42.21 -12.01 13.33
CA ALA A 433 -41.76 -13.32 13.79
C ALA A 433 -40.24 -13.24 14.04
N PRO A 434 -39.74 -13.62 15.23
CA PRO A 434 -38.30 -13.56 15.50
C PRO A 434 -37.60 -14.74 14.83
N ILE A 435 -36.73 -14.46 13.87
CA ILE A 435 -35.73 -15.44 13.40
C ILE A 435 -34.41 -15.08 14.07
N GLN A 436 -34.01 -15.89 15.04
CA GLN A 436 -32.64 -15.89 15.55
C GLN A 436 -31.70 -16.22 14.39
N SER A 437 -30.85 -15.28 14.02
CA SER A 437 -29.75 -15.53 13.09
C SER A 437 -28.43 -15.10 13.72
N ASN A 438 -27.70 -16.11 14.18
CA ASN A 438 -26.26 -16.05 14.41
C ASN A 438 -25.59 -15.75 13.06
N SER A 439 -25.22 -14.49 12.85
CA SER A 439 -24.26 -14.07 11.82
C SER A 439 -23.62 -12.78 12.31
N GLY A 440 -22.47 -12.90 12.96
CA GLY A 440 -21.67 -11.78 13.40
C GLY A 440 -21.11 -11.02 12.19
N LEU A 441 -21.84 -10.01 11.73
CA LEU A 441 -21.20 -8.81 11.21
C LEU A 441 -21.16 -7.83 12.38
N MET A 442 -19.97 -7.59 12.90
CA MET A 442 -19.69 -6.44 13.74
C MET A 442 -20.07 -5.19 12.94
N VAL A 443 -21.19 -4.55 13.29
CA VAL A 443 -21.15 -3.09 13.41
C VAL A 443 -20.08 -2.86 14.47
N VAL A 444 -18.85 -2.61 14.04
CA VAL A 444 -17.81 -2.13 14.94
C VAL A 444 -18.31 -0.77 15.40
N ARG A 445 -19.06 -0.74 16.51
CA ARG A 445 -19.13 0.45 17.33
C ARG A 445 -17.73 0.64 17.86
N GLU A 446 -17.03 1.60 17.28
CA GLU A 446 -15.63 1.85 17.53
C GLU A 446 -15.43 2.20 19.01
N SER A 447 -14.97 1.23 19.80
CA SER A 447 -13.94 1.54 20.79
C SER A 447 -12.65 1.72 20.00
N GLU A 448 -12.11 2.94 20.03
CA GLU A 448 -10.90 3.38 19.32
C GLU A 448 -9.86 2.27 19.10
N PRO A 449 -9.29 2.23 17.90
CA PRO A 449 -7.87 2.51 17.85
C PRO A 449 -7.60 3.62 16.84
N THR A 450 -7.00 4.71 17.32
CA THR A 450 -6.24 5.62 16.46
C THR A 450 -5.12 4.82 15.78
N ILE A 451 -5.36 4.31 14.58
CA ILE A 451 -4.31 3.68 13.78
C ILE A 451 -3.49 4.81 13.17
N THR A 452 -2.47 5.24 13.93
CA THR A 452 -1.49 6.24 13.51
C THR A 452 -0.40 5.63 12.60
N ARG A 453 -0.68 4.54 11.87
CA ARG A 453 0.28 3.89 10.96
C ARG A 453 -0.44 3.20 9.79
N PRO A 454 -0.02 3.40 8.53
CA PRO A 454 -0.42 2.47 7.48
C PRO A 454 -0.01 1.05 7.90
N PHE A 455 -0.82 0.05 7.52
CA PHE A 455 -0.63 -1.39 7.80
C PHE A 455 0.84 -1.77 8.07
N PRO A 456 1.16 -2.49 9.16
CA PRO A 456 2.52 -2.93 9.38
C PRO A 456 2.98 -3.74 8.17
N HIS A 457 4.02 -3.23 7.49
CA HIS A 457 4.70 -3.86 6.36
C HIS A 457 5.11 -5.32 6.66
N ASP A 458 5.22 -5.67 7.94
CA ASP A 458 5.59 -7.01 8.43
C ASP A 458 4.51 -8.09 8.24
N SER A 459 3.29 -7.72 7.84
CA SER A 459 2.17 -8.66 7.65
C SER A 459 2.26 -9.46 6.36
N PHE A 460 3.09 -9.03 5.41
CA PHE A 460 3.24 -9.67 4.11
C PHE A 460 4.67 -10.18 3.96
N PRO A 461 4.88 -11.48 3.70
CA PRO A 461 6.20 -11.95 3.31
C PRO A 461 6.54 -11.28 1.98
N ILE A 462 7.44 -10.29 2.04
CA ILE A 462 8.26 -9.93 0.90
C ILE A 462 8.88 -11.24 0.45
N SER A 463 8.62 -11.64 -0.80
CA SER A 463 9.20 -12.84 -1.37
C SER A 463 10.70 -12.63 -1.51
N THR A 464 11.45 -12.83 -0.42
CA THR A 464 12.89 -13.02 -0.50
C THR A 464 13.09 -14.28 -1.32
N SER A 465 13.70 -14.15 -2.49
CA SER A 465 14.18 -15.28 -3.27
C SER A 465 14.91 -16.26 -2.33
N PRO A 466 14.62 -17.57 -2.37
CA PRO A 466 15.22 -18.50 -1.43
C PRO A 466 16.73 -18.56 -1.67
N ALA A 467 17.51 -18.20 -0.65
CA ALA A 467 18.91 -18.57 -0.58
C ALA A 467 19.04 -20.10 -0.79
N PRO A 468 20.01 -20.58 -1.58
CA PRO A 468 20.12 -21.99 -1.88
C PRO A 468 20.35 -22.80 -0.59
N ARG A 469 19.43 -23.72 -0.33
CA ARG A 469 19.54 -24.73 0.74
C ARG A 469 20.82 -25.53 0.54
N GLN A 470 21.75 -25.43 1.50
CA GLN A 470 22.86 -26.37 1.62
C GLN A 470 22.30 -27.72 2.08
N THR A 471 22.38 -28.71 1.21
CA THR A 471 22.18 -30.12 1.54
C THR A 471 23.35 -30.59 2.41
N LYS A 472 23.09 -30.91 3.68
CA LYS A 472 24.02 -31.66 4.53
C LYS A 472 23.91 -33.14 4.20
N ASP A 473 24.84 -33.66 3.40
CA ASP A 473 25.21 -35.07 3.46
C ASP A 473 26.49 -35.19 4.29
N GLY A 474 26.41 -36.06 5.29
CA GLY A 474 27.47 -36.30 6.26
C GLY A 474 28.60 -37.16 5.69
N PHE A 475 29.83 -36.78 6.04
CA PHE A 475 30.94 -37.71 6.16
C PHE A 475 31.63 -37.46 7.51
N ALA A 476 31.93 -38.56 8.18
CA ALA A 476 32.36 -38.63 9.57
C ALA A 476 33.89 -38.57 9.73
N SER A 477 34.32 -37.90 10.81
CA SER A 477 35.46 -38.25 11.71
C SER A 477 36.91 -38.10 11.19
N PRO A 478 37.96 -37.99 12.06
CA PRO A 478 38.02 -38.41 13.47
C PRO A 478 38.71 -37.50 14.53
N GLN A 479 38.44 -37.93 15.76
CA GLN A 479 38.95 -37.68 17.12
C GLN A 479 40.40 -37.16 17.38
N SER A 480 40.54 -36.40 18.48
CA SER A 480 41.63 -36.46 19.51
C SER A 480 41.18 -35.67 20.76
N VAL A 481 40.75 -36.29 21.86
CA VAL A 481 41.48 -36.74 23.08
C VAL A 481 41.80 -35.64 24.13
N MET A 482 41.10 -35.77 25.27
CA MET A 482 41.40 -35.51 26.70
C MET A 482 42.02 -34.20 27.21
N LEU A 483 41.36 -33.61 28.24
CA LEU A 483 41.85 -33.69 29.63
C LEU A 483 40.73 -33.41 30.66
N SER A 484 40.81 -34.14 31.76
CA SER A 484 39.86 -34.26 32.88
C SER A 484 40.39 -33.54 34.13
N THR A 485 39.50 -33.05 34.99
CA THR A 485 39.55 -33.12 36.47
C THR A 485 38.18 -32.62 36.99
N GLY A 486 37.31 -33.47 37.58
CA GLY A 486 37.24 -33.81 39.01
C GLY A 486 36.51 -32.70 39.79
N GLY A 487 35.40 -32.85 40.52
CA GLY A 487 34.61 -33.98 41.00
C GLY A 487 33.98 -33.55 42.34
N LYS A 488 32.67 -33.75 42.56
CA LYS A 488 32.01 -34.26 43.78
C LYS A 488 30.53 -33.87 43.87
N GLN A 489 29.73 -34.91 44.10
CA GLN A 489 28.32 -34.92 44.46
C GLN A 489 28.09 -34.45 45.91
N THR A 490 26.93 -33.88 46.20
CA THR A 490 26.11 -34.28 47.36
C THR A 490 24.65 -33.88 47.14
N GLU A 491 23.74 -34.86 47.20
CA GLU A 491 22.29 -34.70 47.33
C GLU A 491 21.90 -34.17 48.73
N ILE A 492 20.71 -33.57 48.87
CA ILE A 492 19.60 -33.99 49.76
C ILE A 492 18.43 -32.98 49.62
N LEU A 493 17.20 -33.53 49.54
CA LEU A 493 15.89 -32.90 49.35
C LEU A 493 15.31 -32.25 50.66
N PRO A 494 13.98 -31.99 50.81
CA PRO A 494 13.37 -30.66 50.81
C PRO A 494 12.69 -30.30 52.15
N VAL A 495 12.24 -29.06 52.34
CA VAL A 495 11.39 -28.68 53.48
C VAL A 495 10.16 -27.90 53.02
N THR A 496 9.00 -28.52 53.27
CA THR A 496 7.64 -28.02 53.35
C THR A 496 7.48 -26.92 54.41
N SER A 497 6.59 -25.95 54.20
CA SER A 497 5.64 -25.45 55.23
C SER A 497 4.61 -24.49 54.62
N ALA A 498 3.35 -24.78 54.93
CA ALA A 498 2.14 -24.05 54.58
C ALA A 498 1.72 -23.05 55.69
N VAL A 499 0.48 -22.53 55.56
CA VAL A 499 -0.39 -21.80 56.53
C VAL A 499 -0.52 -20.30 56.18
N ARG A 500 -1.60 -19.86 55.49
CA ARG A 500 -2.97 -19.47 55.98
C ARG A 500 -2.95 -18.11 56.73
N VAL A 501 -3.93 -17.19 56.73
CA VAL A 501 -5.32 -17.04 56.22
C VAL A 501 -5.81 -15.62 56.58
N SER A 502 -6.86 -15.15 55.87
CA SER A 502 -7.82 -14.06 56.21
C SER A 502 -7.35 -12.61 56.14
N GLN A 503 -8.13 -11.65 55.63
CA GLN A 503 -9.59 -11.55 55.45
C GLN A 503 -10.01 -11.19 54.02
#